data_AF-A0A0F0IPD0-F1
#
_entry.id   AF-A0A0F0IPD0-F1
#
_cell.length_a   1.000
_cell.length_b   1.000
_cell.length_c   1.000
_cell.angle_alpha   90.00
_cell.angle_beta   90.00
_cell.angle_gamma   90.00
#
_symmetry.space_group_name_H-M   'P 1'
#
loop_
_entity.id
_entity.type
_entity.pdbx_description
1 polymer ?
#
loop_
_entity_poly.entity_id
_entity_poly.type
_entity_poly.pdbx_seq_one_letter_code
_entity_poly.pdbx_strand_id
1 'polypeptide(L)'
;MSTRDQLARSILITGNTCRELELDVYTSPNTFCKMFTGPALRWEALGLLFTWAALALLNSPADDSLAAKLIAAHETNKAGSVSAMVHCSNLCISLCKEYAPASEVLLWLLHESLALTLQFYGDCSHQAWQRLSDLATEVLDPTLVKLGARIPFIFAQTRRKIIASAYWIDKSLASLHGQVPRITCLPPGFETPLDIDDDELLLKGFDLLHSHSSAWNQSGYTCPATYIRARYILGAFRNELFQISLIASTANRLPKLENLSRRYRAAWLEMPNKLHYRDTDQVEAMPYMTSFPQLLLFLDYLQGEYLIYKELGGTIKSTRPQLLWHCRRTLNIVISLFASPKMRAQTSPLERIRVGVLYGVPCAEYLILNLKEHSGENELKDHLPSPLELIRNISALVSSLNQEYHADDQLKLSYINTYRSLECALNDILNSRLIYTLGFGSGTSSSTISPGFEISEGNNNIGSELIDWMDDLRWTRRSNV
;
A
#
# COMPACT_ATOMS: atom_id res chain seq x y z
N MET A 1 -5.62 0.63 40.77
CA MET A 1 -6.45 -0.58 40.57
C MET A 1 -5.68 -1.76 41.14
N SER A 2 -6.28 -2.65 41.94
CA SER A 2 -5.52 -3.78 42.49
C SER A 2 -5.23 -4.84 41.42
N THR A 3 -4.16 -5.62 41.58
CA THR A 3 -3.81 -6.73 40.66
C THR A 3 -4.95 -7.76 40.55
N ARG A 4 -5.69 -7.94 41.64
CA ARG A 4 -6.88 -8.80 41.70
C ARG A 4 -8.02 -8.27 40.82
N ASP A 5 -8.24 -6.95 40.80
CA ASP A 5 -9.26 -6.32 39.95
C ASP A 5 -8.90 -6.40 38.47
N GLN A 6 -7.60 -6.28 38.13
CA GLN A 6 -7.11 -6.45 36.76
C GLN A 6 -7.34 -7.87 36.26
N LEU A 7 -7.01 -8.88 37.08
CA LEU A 7 -7.23 -10.29 36.75
C LEU A 7 -8.73 -10.60 36.61
N ALA A 8 -9.58 -10.09 37.51
CA ALA A 8 -11.03 -10.30 37.41
C ALA A 8 -11.59 -9.71 36.09
N ARG A 9 -11.10 -8.54 35.68
CA ARG A 9 -11.50 -7.92 34.40
C ARG A 9 -10.99 -8.71 33.20
N SER A 10 -9.75 -9.19 33.21
CA SER A 10 -9.23 -9.98 32.09
C SER A 10 -9.99 -11.29 31.92
N ILE A 11 -10.32 -11.98 33.03
CA ILE A 11 -11.15 -13.19 33.01
C ILE A 11 -12.53 -12.90 32.41
N LEU A 12 -13.16 -11.78 32.79
CA LEU A 12 -14.46 -11.39 32.24
C LEU A 12 -14.39 -11.15 30.73
N ILE A 13 -13.39 -10.38 30.27
CA ILE A 13 -13.22 -10.06 28.85
C ILE A 13 -12.92 -11.33 28.03
N THR A 14 -12.05 -12.20 28.53
CA THR A 14 -11.78 -13.50 27.89
C THR A 14 -13.03 -14.36 27.84
N GLY A 15 -13.77 -14.45 28.96
CA GLY A 15 -15.02 -15.21 29.02
C GLY A 15 -16.09 -14.68 28.06
N ASN A 16 -16.15 -13.36 27.83
CA ASN A 16 -16.99 -12.78 26.79
C ASN A 16 -16.48 -13.15 25.39
N THR A 17 -15.17 -13.06 25.15
CA THR A 17 -14.53 -13.35 23.87
C THR A 17 -14.72 -14.81 23.42
N CYS A 18 -14.73 -15.76 24.36
CA CYS A 18 -15.00 -17.18 24.08
C CYS A 18 -16.42 -17.46 23.58
N ARG A 19 -17.37 -16.52 23.75
CA ARG A 19 -18.77 -16.73 23.36
C ARG A 19 -18.98 -16.35 21.90
N GLU A 20 -19.78 -17.14 21.20
CA GLU A 20 -20.24 -16.84 19.85
C GLU A 20 -21.09 -15.56 19.83
N LEU A 21 -20.97 -14.79 18.75
CA LEU A 21 -21.75 -13.58 18.57
C LEU A 21 -23.10 -13.93 17.94
N GLU A 22 -24.14 -13.95 18.75
CA GLU A 22 -25.52 -14.12 18.26
C GLU A 22 -25.99 -12.81 17.61
N LEU A 23 -25.93 -12.76 16.28
CA LEU A 23 -26.39 -11.63 15.47
C LEU A 23 -27.71 -11.99 14.78
N ASP A 24 -28.81 -11.34 15.17
CA ASP A 24 -30.09 -11.42 14.45
C ASP A 24 -30.11 -10.41 13.28
N VAL A 25 -30.86 -10.67 12.21
CA VAL A 25 -31.00 -9.79 11.03
C VAL A 25 -31.31 -8.38 11.45
N TYR A 26 -32.16 -8.23 12.48
CA TYR A 26 -32.71 -6.97 12.95
C TYR A 26 -31.86 -6.29 14.04
N THR A 27 -30.62 -6.73 14.25
CA THR A 27 -29.72 -6.15 15.26
C THR A 27 -29.37 -4.70 14.89
N SER A 28 -29.89 -3.75 15.67
CA SER A 28 -29.60 -2.32 15.45
C SER A 28 -28.14 -1.99 15.75
N PRO A 29 -27.54 -0.95 15.12
CA PRO A 29 -26.16 -0.55 15.42
C PRO A 29 -25.93 -0.19 16.90
N ASN A 30 -26.91 0.42 17.56
CA ASN A 30 -26.80 0.73 18.99
C ASN A 30 -26.79 -0.55 19.86
N THR A 31 -27.63 -1.54 19.51
CA THR A 31 -27.61 -2.85 20.17
C THR A 31 -26.24 -3.51 19.98
N PHE A 32 -25.70 -3.45 18.77
CA PHE A 32 -24.37 -3.96 18.47
C PHE A 32 -23.28 -3.28 19.32
N CYS A 33 -23.23 -1.95 19.39
CA CYS A 33 -22.26 -1.24 20.22
C CYS A 33 -22.33 -1.65 21.70
N LYS A 34 -23.54 -1.93 22.22
CA LYS A 34 -23.73 -2.42 23.59
C LYS A 34 -23.12 -3.82 23.82
N MET A 35 -23.00 -4.64 22.78
CA MET A 35 -22.37 -5.97 22.87
C MET A 35 -20.84 -5.91 23.05
N PHE A 36 -20.22 -4.74 22.91
CA PHE A 36 -18.77 -4.55 23.00
C PHE A 36 -18.36 -3.48 24.03
N THR A 37 -19.29 -3.00 24.85
CA THR A 37 -19.04 -1.92 25.82
C THR A 37 -19.38 -2.33 27.25
N GLY A 38 -18.78 -1.63 28.22
CA GLY A 38 -19.03 -1.89 29.64
C GLY A 38 -18.69 -3.33 30.05
N PRO A 39 -19.60 -4.05 30.74
CA PRO A 39 -19.37 -5.45 31.13
C PRO A 39 -19.30 -6.45 29.97
N ALA A 40 -19.77 -6.07 28.78
CA ALA A 40 -19.78 -6.91 27.58
C ALA A 40 -18.49 -6.75 26.74
N LEU A 41 -17.48 -6.03 27.24
CA LEU A 41 -16.23 -5.80 26.54
C LEU A 41 -15.57 -7.13 26.13
N ARG A 42 -15.03 -7.15 24.90
CA ARG A 42 -14.34 -8.29 24.30
C ARG A 42 -12.97 -7.87 23.77
N TRP A 43 -12.07 -8.83 23.58
CA TRP A 43 -10.71 -8.57 23.09
C TRP A 43 -10.71 -8.03 21.66
N GLU A 44 -11.69 -8.39 20.81
CA GLU A 44 -11.80 -7.86 19.45
C GLU A 44 -11.97 -6.34 19.45
N ALA A 45 -12.86 -5.82 20.30
CA ALA A 45 -13.12 -4.38 20.42
C ALA A 45 -11.93 -3.62 21.01
N LEU A 46 -11.26 -4.19 22.02
CA LEU A 46 -10.03 -3.60 22.56
C LEU A 46 -8.93 -3.54 21.50
N GLY A 47 -8.77 -4.61 20.72
CA GLY A 47 -7.84 -4.65 19.60
C GLY A 47 -8.13 -3.54 18.58
N LEU A 48 -9.39 -3.33 18.23
CA LEU A 48 -9.81 -2.26 17.29
C LEU A 48 -9.47 -0.88 17.85
N LEU A 49 -9.78 -0.63 19.13
CA LEU A 49 -9.48 0.65 19.78
C LEU A 49 -7.97 0.94 19.80
N PHE A 50 -7.14 -0.03 20.18
CA PHE A 50 -5.68 0.15 20.13
C PHE A 50 -5.19 0.37 18.71
N THR A 51 -5.79 -0.32 17.73
CA THR A 51 -5.42 -0.19 16.32
C THR A 51 -5.74 1.21 15.78
N TRP A 52 -6.96 1.69 16.00
CA TRP A 52 -7.39 3.02 15.57
C TRP A 52 -6.67 4.14 16.30
N ALA A 53 -6.41 3.99 17.61
CA ALA A 53 -5.62 4.96 18.35
C ALA A 53 -4.19 5.06 17.79
N ALA A 54 -3.55 3.93 17.47
CA ALA A 54 -2.24 3.92 16.84
C ALA A 54 -2.27 4.56 15.44
N LEU A 55 -3.25 4.22 14.61
CA LEU A 55 -3.43 4.82 13.27
C LEU A 55 -3.67 6.33 13.34
N ALA A 56 -4.48 6.79 14.30
CA ALA A 56 -4.74 8.20 14.53
C ALA A 56 -3.45 8.93 14.95
N LEU A 57 -2.67 8.37 15.87
CA LEU A 57 -1.38 8.94 16.28
C LEU A 57 -0.34 8.92 15.16
N LEU A 58 -0.31 7.88 14.31
CA LEU A 58 0.59 7.82 13.16
C LEU A 58 0.29 8.94 12.16
N ASN A 59 -0.99 9.23 11.94
CA ASN A 59 -1.45 10.21 10.96
C ASN A 59 -1.75 11.59 11.55
N SER A 60 -1.58 11.79 12.85
CA SER A 60 -1.80 13.09 13.48
C SER A 60 -0.74 14.10 13.04
N PRO A 61 -1.13 15.34 12.69
CA PRO A 61 -0.18 16.44 12.49
C PRO A 61 0.70 16.67 13.72
N ALA A 62 1.89 17.25 13.51
CA ALA A 62 2.84 17.54 14.61
C ALA A 62 2.23 18.46 15.70
N ASP A 63 1.33 19.36 15.30
CA ASP A 63 0.69 20.36 16.18
C ASP A 63 -0.65 19.87 16.78
N ASP A 64 -0.98 18.58 16.66
CA ASP A 64 -2.24 18.04 17.17
C ASP A 64 -2.27 18.05 18.71
N SER A 65 -3.12 18.90 19.27
CA SER A 65 -3.25 19.08 20.72
C SER A 65 -3.77 17.86 21.46
N LEU A 66 -4.56 16.98 20.83
CA LEU A 66 -5.07 15.75 21.43
C LEU A 66 -3.99 14.68 21.44
N ALA A 67 -3.25 14.55 20.33
CA ALA A 67 -2.09 13.68 20.26
C ALA A 67 -1.04 14.08 21.30
N ALA A 68 -0.73 15.38 21.41
CA ALA A 68 0.21 15.90 22.41
C ALA A 68 -0.23 15.58 23.86
N LYS A 69 -1.52 15.72 24.18
CA LYS A 69 -2.05 15.36 25.50
C LYS A 69 -1.94 13.85 25.79
N LEU A 70 -2.26 13.00 24.82
CA LEU A 70 -2.13 11.55 24.96
C LEU A 70 -0.68 11.13 25.22
N ILE A 71 0.25 11.69 24.44
CA ILE A 71 1.68 11.43 24.55
C ILE A 71 2.20 11.90 25.93
N ALA A 72 1.84 13.13 26.33
CA ALA A 72 2.24 13.70 27.62
C ALA A 72 1.69 12.92 28.82
N ALA A 73 0.46 12.42 28.74
CA ALA A 73 -0.15 11.63 29.82
C ALA A 73 0.57 10.30 30.09
N HIS A 74 1.33 9.79 29.13
CA HIS A 74 2.05 8.54 29.22
C HIS A 74 3.56 8.70 29.42
N GLU A 75 4.07 9.93 29.58
CA GLU A 75 5.51 10.22 29.74
C GLU A 75 6.40 9.55 28.66
N THR A 76 5.86 9.33 27.47
CA THR A 76 6.57 8.73 26.33
C THR A 76 6.63 9.71 25.17
N ASN A 77 7.42 9.39 24.13
CA ASN A 77 7.32 10.08 22.85
C ASN A 77 6.24 9.44 21.95
N LYS A 78 5.93 10.05 20.81
CA LYS A 78 4.96 9.53 19.83
C LYS A 78 5.27 8.07 19.47
N ALA A 79 6.54 7.78 19.22
CA ALA A 79 7.05 6.44 18.89
C ALA A 79 6.69 5.40 19.94
N GLY A 80 6.96 5.70 21.22
CA GLY A 80 6.70 4.80 22.34
C GLY A 80 5.22 4.55 22.53
N SER A 81 4.39 5.60 22.43
CA SER A 81 2.93 5.49 22.49
C SER A 81 2.37 4.62 21.36
N VAL A 82 2.77 4.87 20.11
CA VAL A 82 2.34 4.05 18.96
C VAL A 82 2.80 2.61 19.12
N SER A 83 4.07 2.38 19.49
CA SER A 83 4.62 1.03 19.68
C SER A 83 3.86 0.24 20.76
N ALA A 84 3.51 0.89 21.88
CA ALA A 84 2.70 0.28 22.93
C ALA A 84 1.31 -0.10 22.43
N MET A 85 0.65 0.77 21.67
CA MET A 85 -0.68 0.47 21.10
C MET A 85 -0.63 -0.64 20.05
N VAL A 86 0.40 -0.67 19.19
CA VAL A 86 0.64 -1.76 18.23
C VAL A 86 0.83 -3.09 18.97
N HIS A 87 1.63 -3.08 20.06
CA HIS A 87 1.83 -4.26 20.89
C HIS A 87 0.53 -4.75 21.52
N CYS A 88 -0.26 -3.85 22.11
CA CYS A 88 -1.57 -4.19 22.68
C CYS A 88 -2.57 -4.72 21.64
N SER A 89 -2.61 -4.13 20.44
CA SER A 89 -3.42 -4.63 19.32
C SER A 89 -3.03 -6.07 18.95
N ASN A 90 -1.73 -6.33 18.80
CA ASN A 90 -1.23 -7.67 18.48
C ASN A 90 -1.55 -8.70 19.59
N LEU A 91 -1.43 -8.32 20.86
CA LEU A 91 -1.83 -9.19 21.98
C LEU A 91 -3.33 -9.51 21.94
N CYS A 92 -4.18 -8.52 21.69
CA CYS A 92 -5.62 -8.72 21.56
C CYS A 92 -5.92 -9.72 20.42
N ILE A 93 -5.24 -9.58 19.28
CA ILE A 93 -5.40 -10.51 18.14
C ILE A 93 -4.97 -11.93 18.52
N SER A 94 -3.82 -12.09 19.19
CA SER A 94 -3.37 -13.41 19.65
C SER A 94 -4.39 -14.07 20.57
N LEU A 95 -4.94 -13.32 21.53
CA LEU A 95 -5.99 -13.80 22.43
C LEU A 95 -7.28 -14.15 21.66
N CYS A 96 -7.67 -13.35 20.68
CA CYS A 96 -8.83 -13.65 19.86
C CYS A 96 -8.62 -14.91 19.02
N LYS A 97 -7.44 -15.11 18.42
CA LYS A 97 -7.13 -16.32 17.65
C LYS A 97 -7.11 -17.58 18.52
N GLU A 98 -6.73 -17.46 19.79
CA GLU A 98 -6.70 -18.59 20.72
C GLU A 98 -8.08 -18.94 21.26
N TYR A 99 -8.91 -17.94 21.57
CA TYR A 99 -10.13 -18.13 22.34
C TYR A 99 -11.43 -17.79 21.62
N ALA A 100 -11.41 -16.91 20.62
CA ALA A 100 -12.62 -16.46 19.94
C ALA A 100 -13.05 -17.48 18.88
N PRO A 101 -14.36 -17.77 18.77
CA PRO A 101 -14.89 -18.41 17.58
C PRO A 101 -14.77 -17.49 16.36
N ALA A 102 -14.98 -18.06 15.17
CA ALA A 102 -15.10 -17.31 13.92
C ALA A 102 -16.05 -16.11 14.09
N SER A 103 -15.57 -14.90 13.81
CA SER A 103 -16.26 -13.65 14.15
C SER A 103 -16.02 -12.58 13.09
N GLU A 104 -17.09 -11.90 12.65
CA GLU A 104 -17.00 -10.76 11.74
C GLU A 104 -16.18 -9.60 12.33
N VAL A 105 -16.18 -9.45 13.65
CA VAL A 105 -15.41 -8.39 14.34
C VAL A 105 -13.93 -8.75 14.41
N LEU A 106 -13.58 -10.03 14.53
CA LEU A 106 -12.18 -10.47 14.42
C LEU A 106 -11.65 -10.23 12.99
N LEU A 107 -12.46 -10.55 11.98
CA LEU A 107 -12.12 -10.26 10.58
C LEU A 107 -11.88 -8.75 10.36
N TRP A 108 -12.73 -7.90 10.94
CA TRP A 108 -12.54 -6.45 10.92
C TRP A 108 -11.25 -6.03 11.63
N LEU A 109 -11.00 -6.54 12.83
CA LEU A 109 -9.76 -6.28 13.57
C LEU A 109 -8.51 -6.65 12.76
N LEU A 110 -8.51 -7.81 12.10
CA LEU A 110 -7.37 -8.24 11.28
C LEU A 110 -7.13 -7.30 10.08
N HIS A 111 -8.20 -6.79 9.47
CA HIS A 111 -8.11 -5.84 8.36
C HIS A 111 -7.57 -4.47 8.81
N GLU A 112 -8.09 -3.91 9.89
CA GLU A 112 -7.58 -2.65 10.45
C GLU A 112 -6.14 -2.81 10.96
N SER A 113 -5.83 -3.95 11.58
CA SER A 113 -4.47 -4.27 12.03
C SER A 113 -3.51 -4.43 10.86
N LEU A 114 -3.95 -4.92 9.70
CA LEU A 114 -3.14 -4.92 8.48
C LEU A 114 -2.79 -3.50 8.06
N ALA A 115 -3.77 -2.59 8.03
CA ALA A 115 -3.53 -1.18 7.70
C ALA A 115 -2.52 -0.54 8.67
N LEU A 116 -2.64 -0.81 9.97
CA LEU A 116 -1.68 -0.36 10.99
C LEU A 116 -0.29 -0.96 10.76
N THR A 117 -0.21 -2.28 10.54
CA THR A 117 1.05 -3.01 10.37
C THR A 117 1.83 -2.49 9.15
N LEU A 118 1.13 -2.23 8.04
CA LEU A 118 1.71 -1.63 6.83
C LEU A 118 2.27 -0.22 7.07
N GLN A 119 1.60 0.58 7.89
CA GLN A 119 2.05 1.94 8.22
C GLN A 119 3.18 1.96 9.25
N PHE A 120 3.15 1.06 10.23
CA PHE A 120 4.11 1.03 11.33
C PHE A 120 5.40 0.28 10.99
N TYR A 121 5.30 -0.96 10.48
CA TYR A 121 6.47 -1.77 10.12
C TYR A 121 6.89 -1.56 8.65
N GLY A 122 5.99 -1.03 7.82
CA GLY A 122 6.19 -0.81 6.39
C GLY A 122 5.61 -1.90 5.50
N ASP A 123 5.36 -1.51 4.25
CA ASP A 123 4.76 -2.35 3.22
C ASP A 123 5.62 -3.59 2.85
N CYS A 124 6.92 -3.57 3.15
CA CYS A 124 7.86 -4.68 2.85
C CYS A 124 8.12 -5.61 4.06
N SER A 125 7.57 -5.30 5.23
CA SER A 125 7.94 -6.00 6.46
C SER A 125 7.39 -7.44 6.48
N HIS A 126 8.14 -8.36 7.10
CA HIS A 126 7.66 -9.72 7.36
C HIS A 126 6.32 -9.70 8.12
N GLN A 127 6.18 -8.79 9.07
CA GLN A 127 4.97 -8.58 9.88
C GLN A 127 3.76 -8.23 9.01
N ALA A 128 3.92 -7.34 8.02
CA ALA A 128 2.84 -7.00 7.10
C ALA A 128 2.39 -8.21 6.29
N TRP A 129 3.33 -8.98 5.74
CA TRP A 129 3.04 -10.18 4.98
C TRP A 129 2.40 -11.29 5.83
N GLN A 130 2.85 -11.45 7.07
CA GLN A 130 2.24 -12.38 8.02
C GLN A 130 0.79 -11.98 8.34
N ARG A 131 0.55 -10.70 8.65
CA ARG A 131 -0.80 -10.20 8.95
C ARG A 131 -1.73 -10.30 7.74
N LEU A 132 -1.24 -10.07 6.53
CA LEU A 132 -2.01 -10.29 5.31
C LEU A 132 -2.38 -11.77 5.13
N SER A 133 -1.49 -12.68 5.51
CA SER A 133 -1.74 -14.13 5.44
C SER A 133 -2.81 -14.58 6.42
N ASP A 134 -2.75 -14.03 7.63
CA ASP A 134 -3.78 -14.25 8.65
C ASP A 134 -5.14 -13.80 8.12
N LEU A 135 -5.22 -12.58 7.58
CA LEU A 135 -6.44 -12.04 7.00
C LEU A 135 -6.93 -12.85 5.80
N ALA A 136 -6.02 -13.27 4.91
CA ALA A 136 -6.36 -14.10 3.77
C ALA A 136 -6.96 -15.45 4.19
N THR A 137 -6.44 -16.04 5.27
CA THR A 137 -6.97 -17.29 5.82
C THR A 137 -8.42 -17.12 6.27
N GLU A 138 -8.74 -16.06 7.02
CA GLU A 138 -10.11 -15.77 7.49
C GLU A 138 -11.06 -15.36 6.36
N VAL A 139 -10.57 -14.62 5.36
CA VAL A 139 -11.36 -14.21 4.18
C VAL A 139 -11.77 -15.40 3.33
N LEU A 140 -10.86 -16.37 3.17
CA LEU A 140 -11.07 -17.55 2.35
C LEU A 140 -11.77 -18.69 3.09
N ASP A 141 -11.93 -18.59 4.42
CA ASP A 141 -12.62 -19.59 5.21
C ASP A 141 -14.12 -19.66 4.83
N PRO A 142 -14.59 -20.77 4.24
CA PRO A 142 -15.99 -20.93 3.90
C PRO A 142 -16.88 -21.11 5.14
N THR A 143 -16.33 -21.40 6.32
CA THR A 143 -17.09 -21.62 7.56
C THR A 143 -17.63 -20.32 8.16
N LEU A 144 -16.97 -19.18 7.95
CA LEU A 144 -17.59 -17.86 8.25
C LEU A 144 -18.85 -17.61 7.39
N VAL A 145 -18.95 -18.27 6.24
CA VAL A 145 -20.09 -18.16 5.31
C VAL A 145 -21.09 -19.31 5.50
N LYS A 146 -20.76 -20.33 6.31
CA LYS A 146 -21.63 -21.49 6.56
C LYS A 146 -22.76 -21.11 7.51
N LEU A 147 -23.84 -20.66 6.86
CA LEU A 147 -25.28 -20.76 7.15
C LEU A 147 -25.81 -19.41 6.66
N GLY A 148 -26.84 -19.30 5.84
CA GLY A 148 -28.21 -19.52 6.30
C GLY A 148 -28.66 -18.56 7.41
N ALA A 149 -27.76 -18.17 8.32
CA ALA A 149 -27.91 -17.15 9.34
C ALA A 149 -27.78 -15.77 8.67
N ARG A 150 -28.89 -15.28 8.14
CA ARG A 150 -29.51 -14.01 8.57
C ARG A 150 -28.64 -13.03 9.42
N ILE A 151 -27.43 -12.66 8.97
CA ILE A 151 -26.63 -11.58 9.58
C ILE A 151 -27.21 -10.21 9.23
N PRO A 152 -27.06 -9.19 10.10
CA PRO A 152 -27.41 -7.82 9.77
C PRO A 152 -26.75 -7.35 8.47
N PHE A 153 -27.50 -6.56 7.70
CA PHE A 153 -27.03 -6.01 6.42
C PHE A 153 -25.71 -5.25 6.54
N ILE A 154 -25.49 -4.54 7.65
CA ILE A 154 -24.23 -3.84 7.92
C ILE A 154 -23.03 -4.79 7.92
N PHE A 155 -23.12 -5.98 8.53
CA PHE A 155 -22.02 -6.95 8.52
C PHE A 155 -21.81 -7.55 7.14
N ALA A 156 -22.89 -7.85 6.41
CA ALA A 156 -22.77 -8.31 5.04
C ALA A 156 -22.02 -7.29 4.17
N GLN A 157 -22.33 -5.99 4.29
CA GLN A 157 -21.62 -4.93 3.56
C GLN A 157 -20.19 -4.72 4.07
N THR A 158 -19.97 -4.67 5.38
CA THR A 158 -18.63 -4.53 5.98
C THR A 158 -17.72 -5.68 5.57
N ARG A 159 -18.22 -6.93 5.60
CA ARG A 159 -17.49 -8.11 5.12
C ARG A 159 -17.09 -7.95 3.66
N ARG A 160 -18.01 -7.55 2.78
CA ARG A 160 -17.71 -7.31 1.36
C ARG A 160 -16.62 -6.25 1.21
N LYS A 161 -16.70 -5.14 1.96
CA LYS A 161 -15.70 -4.05 1.96
C LYS A 161 -14.33 -4.57 2.38
N ILE A 162 -14.26 -5.34 3.46
CA ILE A 162 -13.01 -5.93 3.97
C ILE A 162 -12.40 -6.89 2.92
N ILE A 163 -13.18 -7.81 2.37
CA ILE A 163 -12.70 -8.77 1.36
C ILE A 163 -12.20 -8.04 0.11
N ALA A 164 -12.96 -7.08 -0.41
CA ALA A 164 -12.57 -6.27 -1.57
C ALA A 164 -11.29 -5.47 -1.31
N SER A 165 -11.17 -4.86 -0.13
CA SER A 165 -9.99 -4.11 0.27
C SER A 165 -8.77 -5.02 0.45
N ALA A 166 -8.91 -6.15 1.14
CA ALA A 166 -7.85 -7.14 1.34
C ALA A 166 -7.36 -7.69 -0.01
N TYR A 167 -8.30 -7.97 -0.91
CA TYR A 167 -7.99 -8.40 -2.27
C TYR A 167 -7.14 -7.36 -3.00
N TRP A 168 -7.48 -6.08 -2.96
CA TRP A 168 -6.65 -5.04 -3.57
C TRP A 168 -5.29 -4.88 -2.89
N ILE A 169 -5.24 -4.81 -1.54
CA ILE A 169 -3.97 -4.67 -0.78
C ILE A 169 -2.99 -5.78 -1.16
N ASP A 170 -3.45 -7.03 -1.21
CA ASP A 170 -2.65 -8.18 -1.61
C ASP A 170 -1.99 -7.99 -2.99
N LYS A 171 -2.73 -7.46 -3.98
CA LYS A 171 -2.20 -7.26 -5.34
C LYS A 171 -1.26 -6.07 -5.38
N SER A 172 -1.58 -5.00 -4.66
CA SER A 172 -0.70 -3.83 -4.54
C SER A 172 0.65 -4.19 -3.94
N LEU A 173 0.66 -4.98 -2.86
CA LEU A 173 1.91 -5.44 -2.22
C LEU A 173 2.67 -6.44 -3.09
N ALA A 174 1.96 -7.41 -3.70
CA ALA A 174 2.55 -8.34 -4.65
C ALA A 174 3.22 -7.61 -5.83
N SER A 175 2.60 -6.53 -6.33
CA SER A 175 3.13 -5.72 -7.44
C SER A 175 4.39 -4.95 -7.06
N LEU A 176 4.45 -4.42 -5.83
CA LEU A 176 5.62 -3.69 -5.35
C LEU A 176 6.84 -4.61 -5.18
N HIS A 177 6.61 -5.81 -4.66
CA HIS A 177 7.69 -6.71 -4.23
C HIS A 177 8.01 -7.83 -5.22
N GLY A 178 7.29 -7.89 -6.34
CA GLY A 178 7.40 -9.02 -7.25
C GLY A 178 7.09 -10.35 -6.56
N GLN A 179 6.11 -10.39 -5.65
CA GLN A 179 5.69 -11.61 -4.97
C GLN A 179 4.41 -12.18 -5.57
N VAL A 180 4.15 -13.48 -5.36
CA VAL A 180 2.87 -14.10 -5.77
C VAL A 180 1.77 -13.56 -4.84
N PRO A 181 0.64 -13.04 -5.37
CA PRO A 181 -0.52 -12.69 -4.54
C PRO A 181 -1.03 -13.88 -3.72
N ARG A 182 -1.39 -13.65 -2.45
CA ARG A 182 -1.89 -14.70 -1.54
C ARG A 182 -3.37 -15.00 -1.76
N ILE A 183 -4.16 -14.00 -2.15
CA ILE A 183 -5.61 -14.14 -2.38
C ILE A 183 -5.85 -14.30 -3.89
N THR A 184 -5.47 -15.43 -4.47
CA THR A 184 -5.53 -15.63 -5.94
C THR A 184 -6.97 -15.70 -6.48
N CYS A 185 -7.89 -16.20 -5.67
CA CYS A 185 -9.31 -16.32 -5.96
C CYS A 185 -10.15 -15.88 -4.76
N LEU A 186 -11.38 -15.43 -5.01
CA LEU A 186 -12.34 -15.08 -3.97
C LEU A 186 -13.34 -16.22 -3.77
N PRO A 187 -14.01 -16.28 -2.60
CA PRO A 187 -15.04 -17.28 -2.35
C PRO A 187 -16.12 -17.29 -3.44
N PRO A 188 -16.65 -18.47 -3.80
CA PRO A 188 -17.78 -18.56 -4.73
C PRO A 188 -18.97 -17.71 -4.26
N GLY A 189 -19.56 -16.94 -5.17
CA GLY A 189 -20.68 -16.06 -4.85
C GLY A 189 -20.30 -14.74 -4.16
N PHE A 190 -19.01 -14.39 -4.11
CA PHE A 190 -18.61 -13.06 -3.65
C PHE A 190 -19.28 -11.96 -4.50
N GLU A 191 -19.98 -11.06 -3.81
CA GLU A 191 -20.56 -9.86 -4.40
C GLU A 191 -19.72 -8.65 -4.00
N THR A 192 -19.48 -7.75 -4.96
CA THR A 192 -18.77 -6.50 -4.67
C THR A 192 -19.53 -5.65 -3.65
N PRO A 193 -18.82 -4.82 -2.84
CA PRO A 193 -19.48 -3.88 -1.93
C PRO A 193 -20.47 -3.00 -2.67
N LEU A 194 -21.64 -2.79 -2.06
CA LEU A 194 -22.58 -1.79 -2.55
C LEU A 194 -22.01 -0.39 -2.30
N ASP A 195 -22.33 0.53 -3.20
CA ASP A 195 -21.84 1.91 -3.16
C ASP A 195 -22.69 2.77 -2.19
N ILE A 196 -22.66 2.37 -0.91
CA ILE A 196 -23.47 2.94 0.18
C ILE A 196 -22.54 3.56 1.22
N ASP A 197 -22.89 4.76 1.67
CA ASP A 197 -22.17 5.48 2.71
C ASP A 197 -22.32 4.80 4.08
N ASP A 198 -21.28 4.86 4.92
CA ASP A 198 -21.29 4.20 6.22
C ASP A 198 -22.33 4.81 7.18
N ASP A 199 -22.57 6.13 7.12
CA ASP A 199 -23.60 6.78 7.94
C ASP A 199 -25.00 6.34 7.49
N GLU A 200 -25.22 6.22 6.17
CA GLU A 200 -26.48 5.72 5.64
C GLU A 200 -26.72 4.26 6.02
N LEU A 201 -25.67 3.43 5.99
CA LEU A 201 -25.70 2.04 6.40
C LEU A 201 -26.04 1.89 7.89
N LEU A 202 -25.50 2.77 8.73
CA LEU A 202 -25.81 2.83 10.17
C LEU A 202 -27.23 3.35 10.45
N LEU A 203 -27.70 4.36 9.71
CA LEU A 203 -29.00 4.98 9.97
C LEU A 203 -30.17 4.18 9.38
N LYS A 204 -30.00 3.61 8.19
CA LYS A 204 -31.09 3.03 7.38
C LYS A 204 -30.87 1.56 7.00
N GLY A 205 -29.84 0.90 7.54
CA GLY A 205 -29.42 -0.44 7.10
C GLY A 205 -30.53 -1.48 6.95
N PHE A 206 -31.65 -1.37 7.69
CA PHE A 206 -32.83 -2.22 7.53
C PHE A 206 -33.70 -1.85 6.32
N ASP A 207 -33.99 -0.58 6.10
CA ASP A 207 -34.81 -0.10 4.97
C ASP A 207 -34.11 -0.34 3.63
N LEU A 208 -32.79 -0.45 3.68
CA LEU A 208 -31.90 -0.72 2.56
C LEU A 208 -31.90 -2.19 2.10
N LEU A 209 -32.38 -3.14 2.91
CA LEU A 209 -32.35 -4.58 2.59
C LEU A 209 -33.04 -4.97 1.26
N HIS A 210 -33.95 -4.15 0.72
CA HIS A 210 -34.85 -4.55 -0.37
C HIS A 210 -34.78 -3.68 -1.63
N SER A 211 -33.91 -2.66 -1.68
CA SER A 211 -33.93 -1.65 -2.75
C SER A 211 -32.53 -1.33 -3.29
N HIS A 212 -31.79 -2.33 -3.78
CA HIS A 212 -30.44 -2.08 -4.29
C HIS A 212 -30.15 -2.68 -5.66
N SER A 213 -29.62 -1.81 -6.53
CA SER A 213 -28.94 -2.18 -7.76
C SER A 213 -27.44 -2.34 -7.49
N SER A 214 -26.79 -3.25 -8.21
CA SER A 214 -25.32 -3.34 -8.24
C SER A 214 -24.66 -2.18 -8.98
N ALA A 215 -25.41 -1.19 -9.47
CA ALA A 215 -24.86 -0.02 -10.15
C ALA A 215 -24.08 0.89 -9.18
N TRP A 216 -23.27 1.79 -9.73
CA TRP A 216 -22.65 2.86 -8.96
C TRP A 216 -23.72 3.77 -8.34
N ASN A 217 -23.38 4.39 -7.21
CA ASN A 217 -24.26 5.33 -6.56
C ASN A 217 -24.55 6.49 -7.51
N GLN A 218 -25.83 6.69 -7.82
CA GLN A 218 -26.31 7.74 -8.71
C GLN A 218 -26.27 9.12 -8.06
N SER A 219 -26.13 9.20 -6.73
CA SER A 219 -25.86 10.45 -6.04
C SER A 219 -24.51 11.02 -6.51
N GLY A 220 -24.43 12.35 -6.59
CA GLY A 220 -23.23 13.06 -7.05
C GLY A 220 -22.01 12.91 -6.11
N TYR A 221 -22.16 12.25 -4.96
CA TYR A 221 -21.14 12.14 -3.92
C TYR A 221 -20.42 10.78 -3.95
N THR A 222 -19.20 10.74 -3.42
CA THR A 222 -18.40 9.52 -3.23
C THR A 222 -18.30 9.19 -1.75
N CYS A 223 -18.25 7.90 -1.43
CA CYS A 223 -18.06 7.37 -0.08
C CYS A 223 -16.90 6.36 -0.05
N PRO A 224 -16.45 5.89 1.13
CA PRO A 224 -15.38 4.89 1.23
C PRO A 224 -15.64 3.63 0.38
N ALA A 225 -16.90 3.18 0.32
CA ALA A 225 -17.30 2.01 -0.47
C ALA A 225 -17.06 2.21 -1.98
N THR A 226 -17.27 3.44 -2.49
CA THR A 226 -17.01 3.78 -3.89
C THR A 226 -15.55 3.51 -4.26
N TYR A 227 -14.62 3.98 -3.43
CA TYR A 227 -13.18 3.82 -3.68
C TYR A 227 -12.70 2.38 -3.48
N ILE A 228 -13.21 1.68 -2.47
CA ILE A 228 -12.90 0.25 -2.25
C ILE A 228 -13.33 -0.56 -3.48
N ARG A 229 -14.53 -0.32 -4.00
CA ARG A 229 -15.03 -1.00 -5.21
C ARG A 229 -14.18 -0.70 -6.43
N ALA A 230 -13.79 0.56 -6.65
CA ALA A 230 -12.93 0.94 -7.76
C ALA A 230 -11.55 0.27 -7.68
N ARG A 231 -10.91 0.29 -6.49
CA ARG A 231 -9.64 -0.39 -6.24
C ARG A 231 -9.72 -1.90 -6.42
N TYR A 232 -10.82 -2.52 -6.00
CA TYR A 232 -11.07 -3.93 -6.25
C TYR A 232 -11.09 -4.26 -7.75
N ILE A 233 -11.79 -3.46 -8.55
CA ILE A 233 -11.83 -3.63 -10.02
C ILE A 233 -10.41 -3.56 -10.60
N LEU A 234 -9.63 -2.54 -10.24
CA LEU A 234 -8.23 -2.43 -10.69
C LEU A 234 -7.37 -3.61 -10.22
N GLY A 235 -7.57 -4.06 -8.97
CA GLY A 235 -6.90 -5.22 -8.39
C GLY A 235 -7.20 -6.52 -9.13
N ALA A 236 -8.41 -6.71 -9.66
CA ALA A 236 -8.77 -7.89 -10.44
C ALA A 236 -7.98 -7.97 -11.75
N PHE A 237 -7.78 -6.84 -12.42
CA PHE A 237 -6.91 -6.77 -13.61
C PHE A 237 -5.44 -7.01 -13.27
N ARG A 238 -4.96 -6.50 -12.12
CA ARG A 238 -3.60 -6.82 -11.65
C ARG A 238 -3.44 -8.32 -11.37
N ASN A 239 -4.46 -8.98 -10.81
CA ASN A 239 -4.45 -10.43 -10.62
C ASN A 239 -4.35 -11.18 -11.96
N GLU A 240 -5.12 -10.76 -12.97
CA GLU A 240 -5.02 -11.31 -14.33
C GLU A 240 -3.64 -11.09 -14.94
N LEU A 241 -3.03 -9.91 -14.74
CA LEU A 241 -1.66 -9.63 -15.16
C LEU A 241 -0.68 -10.66 -14.58
N PHE A 242 -0.72 -10.92 -13.27
CA PHE A 242 0.14 -11.93 -12.64
C PHE A 242 -0.04 -13.31 -13.26
N GLN A 243 -1.28 -13.73 -13.53
CA GLN A 243 -1.56 -15.01 -14.18
C GLN A 243 -1.01 -15.07 -15.61
N ILE A 244 -1.07 -13.96 -16.36
CA ILE A 244 -0.49 -13.87 -17.70
C ILE A 244 1.04 -13.93 -17.64
N SER A 245 1.67 -13.26 -16.68
CA SER A 245 3.12 -13.28 -16.50
C SER A 245 3.69 -14.67 -16.19
N LEU A 246 2.88 -15.57 -15.61
CA LEU A 246 3.25 -16.98 -15.38
C LEU A 246 3.25 -17.85 -16.66
N ILE A 247 2.65 -17.39 -17.76
CA ILE A 247 2.61 -18.16 -19.01
C ILE A 247 4.03 -18.21 -19.60
N ALA A 248 4.54 -19.40 -19.89
CA ALA A 248 5.90 -19.56 -20.42
C ALA A 248 6.07 -19.11 -21.88
N SER A 249 5.02 -19.21 -22.69
CA SER A 249 5.04 -18.90 -24.13
C SER A 249 4.79 -17.43 -24.41
N THR A 250 5.81 -16.71 -24.89
CA THR A 250 5.72 -15.29 -25.29
C THR A 250 4.66 -15.07 -26.37
N ALA A 251 4.53 -15.97 -27.34
CA ALA A 251 3.53 -15.89 -28.41
C ALA A 251 2.10 -15.94 -27.87
N ASN A 252 1.86 -16.68 -26.78
CA ASN A 252 0.54 -16.77 -26.14
C ASN A 252 0.28 -15.64 -25.13
N ARG A 253 1.35 -15.03 -24.58
CA ARG A 253 1.26 -13.91 -23.64
C ARG A 253 0.86 -12.61 -24.32
N LEU A 254 1.50 -12.28 -25.45
CA LEU A 254 1.39 -10.96 -26.05
C LEU A 254 -0.06 -10.56 -26.40
N PRO A 255 -0.86 -11.40 -27.10
CA PRO A 255 -2.27 -11.07 -27.38
C PRO A 255 -3.10 -10.88 -26.11
N LYS A 256 -2.79 -11.62 -25.03
CA LYS A 256 -3.48 -11.50 -23.74
C LYS A 256 -3.13 -10.19 -23.05
N LEU A 257 -1.87 -9.74 -23.09
CA LEU A 257 -1.44 -8.47 -22.52
C LEU A 257 -2.04 -7.27 -23.27
N GLU A 258 -2.11 -7.31 -24.60
CA GLU A 258 -2.76 -6.26 -25.39
C GLU A 258 -4.27 -6.18 -25.08
N ASN A 259 -4.92 -7.33 -25.01
CA ASN A 259 -6.32 -7.43 -24.61
C ASN A 259 -6.56 -6.91 -23.18
N LEU A 260 -5.67 -7.25 -22.25
CA LEU A 260 -5.69 -6.79 -20.87
C LEU A 260 -5.55 -5.26 -20.80
N SER A 261 -4.56 -4.68 -21.49
CA SER A 261 -4.35 -3.22 -21.53
C SER A 261 -5.60 -2.49 -22.02
N ARG A 262 -6.21 -2.95 -23.11
CA ARG A 262 -7.44 -2.36 -23.65
C ARG A 262 -8.60 -2.42 -22.65
N ARG A 263 -8.82 -3.58 -22.01
CA ARG A 263 -9.88 -3.76 -21.00
C ARG A 263 -9.63 -2.94 -19.74
N TYR A 264 -8.39 -2.84 -19.30
CA TYR A 264 -7.99 -2.07 -18.12
C TYR A 264 -8.31 -0.58 -18.30
N ARG A 265 -7.96 -0.02 -19.46
CA ARG A 265 -8.30 1.37 -19.83
C ARG A 265 -9.79 1.59 -19.97
N ALA A 266 -10.50 0.67 -20.63
CA ALA A 266 -11.95 0.76 -20.77
C ALA A 266 -12.63 0.78 -19.39
N ALA A 267 -12.22 -0.12 -18.49
CA ALA A 267 -12.75 -0.16 -17.12
C ALA A 267 -12.52 1.15 -16.36
N TRP A 268 -11.35 1.79 -16.51
CA TRP A 268 -11.09 3.10 -15.93
C TRP A 268 -12.02 4.19 -16.50
N LEU A 269 -12.20 4.22 -17.82
CA LEU A 269 -13.06 5.20 -18.49
C LEU A 269 -14.55 5.01 -18.18
N GLU A 270 -14.98 3.77 -17.92
CA GLU A 270 -16.35 3.43 -17.51
C GLU A 270 -16.63 3.77 -16.03
N MET A 271 -15.60 4.00 -15.21
CA MET A 271 -15.81 4.44 -13.84
C MET A 271 -16.47 5.83 -13.81
N PRO A 272 -17.34 6.10 -12.81
CA PRO A 272 -17.95 7.41 -12.66
C PRO A 272 -16.94 8.57 -12.70
N ASN A 273 -17.26 9.64 -13.43
CA ASN A 273 -16.41 10.84 -13.55
C ASN A 273 -16.02 11.45 -12.20
N LYS A 274 -16.81 11.22 -11.15
CA LYS A 274 -16.53 11.63 -9.76
C LYS A 274 -15.37 10.87 -9.10
N LEU A 275 -14.84 9.82 -9.73
CA LEU A 275 -13.65 9.09 -9.28
C LEU A 275 -12.38 9.52 -10.01
N HIS A 276 -12.51 10.23 -11.13
CA HIS A 276 -11.37 10.62 -11.95
C HIS A 276 -10.68 11.83 -11.32
N TYR A 277 -9.40 11.67 -11.01
CA TYR A 277 -8.54 12.76 -10.57
C TYR A 277 -8.38 13.81 -11.68
N ARG A 278 -8.45 15.09 -11.32
CA ARG A 278 -8.30 16.23 -12.24
C ARG A 278 -7.08 17.05 -11.83
N ASP A 279 -6.23 17.44 -12.75
CA ASP A 279 -5.03 18.24 -12.46
C ASP A 279 -5.31 19.77 -12.29
N THR A 280 -6.57 20.18 -12.13
CA THR A 280 -7.02 21.59 -12.24
C THR A 280 -7.32 22.25 -10.90
N ASP A 281 -7.40 23.59 -10.85
CA ASP A 281 -7.83 24.45 -9.71
C ASP A 281 -9.05 23.94 -8.93
N GLN A 282 -9.93 23.15 -9.56
CA GLN A 282 -11.03 22.45 -8.90
C GLN A 282 -10.57 21.55 -7.74
N VAL A 283 -9.37 20.95 -7.80
CA VAL A 283 -8.81 20.15 -6.70
C VAL A 283 -8.49 21.00 -5.48
N GLU A 284 -8.17 22.28 -5.64
CA GLU A 284 -7.96 23.20 -4.50
C GLU A 284 -9.27 23.46 -3.74
N ALA A 285 -10.41 23.47 -4.42
CA ALA A 285 -11.73 23.68 -3.81
C ALA A 285 -12.37 22.42 -3.19
N MET A 286 -11.92 21.20 -3.57
CA MET A 286 -12.54 19.95 -3.11
C MET A 286 -12.22 19.59 -1.65
N PRO A 287 -13.12 18.93 -0.90
CA PRO A 287 -12.77 18.41 0.43
C PRO A 287 -11.61 17.39 0.37
N TYR A 288 -10.73 17.40 1.38
CA TYR A 288 -9.62 16.44 1.52
C TYR A 288 -10.05 14.99 1.31
N MET A 289 -11.14 14.63 2.01
CA MET A 289 -11.76 13.29 2.01
C MET A 289 -12.22 12.83 0.63
N THR A 290 -12.26 13.72 -0.35
CA THR A 290 -12.54 13.40 -1.74
C THR A 290 -11.30 13.51 -2.62
N SER A 291 -10.55 14.61 -2.50
CA SER A 291 -9.41 14.87 -3.40
C SER A 291 -8.26 13.88 -3.22
N PHE A 292 -7.95 13.47 -1.98
CA PHE A 292 -6.84 12.57 -1.72
C PHE A 292 -7.15 11.12 -2.13
N PRO A 293 -8.33 10.53 -1.81
CA PRO A 293 -8.71 9.22 -2.33
C PRO A 293 -8.79 9.14 -3.85
N GLN A 294 -9.27 10.19 -4.54
CA GLN A 294 -9.23 10.28 -6.01
C GLN A 294 -7.80 10.25 -6.55
N LEU A 295 -6.90 11.03 -5.96
CA LEU A 295 -5.48 11.02 -6.32
C LEU A 295 -4.87 9.63 -6.15
N LEU A 296 -5.09 8.99 -5.00
CA LEU A 296 -4.58 7.64 -4.74
C LEU A 296 -5.14 6.62 -5.74
N LEU A 297 -6.43 6.67 -6.05
CA LEU A 297 -7.05 5.80 -7.04
C LEU A 297 -6.47 6.01 -8.44
N PHE A 298 -6.17 7.27 -8.81
CA PHE A 298 -5.55 7.57 -10.10
C PHE A 298 -4.09 7.09 -10.16
N LEU A 299 -3.33 7.22 -9.07
CA LEU A 299 -1.98 6.66 -8.95
C LEU A 299 -2.01 5.12 -9.04
N ASP A 300 -2.99 4.47 -8.41
CA ASP A 300 -3.24 3.03 -8.56
C ASP A 300 -3.50 2.66 -10.04
N TYR A 301 -4.34 3.43 -10.72
CA TYR A 301 -4.60 3.22 -12.14
C TYR A 301 -3.30 3.31 -12.97
N LEU A 302 -2.54 4.40 -12.80
CA LEU A 302 -1.27 4.63 -13.50
C LEU A 302 -0.23 3.54 -13.22
N GLN A 303 -0.16 3.04 -11.99
CA GLN A 303 0.72 1.94 -11.63
C GLN A 303 0.33 0.65 -12.36
N GLY A 304 -0.96 0.35 -12.48
CA GLY A 304 -1.41 -0.81 -13.27
C GLY A 304 -1.05 -0.69 -14.76
N GLU A 305 -1.22 0.49 -15.35
CA GLU A 305 -0.76 0.76 -16.72
C GLU A 305 0.76 0.54 -16.85
N TYR A 306 1.55 1.10 -15.92
CA TYR A 306 2.99 0.92 -15.86
C TYR A 306 3.37 -0.58 -15.83
N LEU A 307 2.72 -1.38 -14.98
CA LEU A 307 3.02 -2.82 -14.85
C LEU A 307 2.70 -3.58 -16.14
N ILE A 308 1.55 -3.29 -16.77
CA ILE A 308 1.17 -3.91 -18.05
C ILE A 308 2.17 -3.53 -19.15
N TYR A 309 2.57 -2.26 -19.22
CA TYR A 309 3.55 -1.79 -20.19
C TYR A 309 4.96 -2.28 -19.95
N LYS A 310 5.36 -2.49 -18.70
CA LYS A 310 6.64 -3.10 -18.34
C LYS A 310 6.72 -4.53 -18.88
N GLU A 311 5.66 -5.31 -18.72
CA GLU A 311 5.56 -6.66 -19.27
C GLU A 311 5.56 -6.66 -20.82
N LEU A 312 4.85 -5.72 -21.44
CA LEU A 312 4.87 -5.54 -22.90
C LEU A 312 6.25 -5.12 -23.41
N GLY A 313 6.94 -4.22 -22.72
CA GLY A 313 8.27 -3.69 -23.09
C GLY A 313 9.39 -4.72 -23.05
N GLY A 314 9.27 -5.74 -22.20
CA GLY A 314 10.15 -6.91 -22.25
C GLY A 314 10.03 -7.71 -23.55
N THR A 315 8.91 -7.56 -24.28
CA THR A 315 8.63 -8.27 -25.54
C THR A 315 8.77 -7.34 -26.76
N ILE A 316 8.36 -6.08 -26.63
CA ILE A 316 8.24 -5.11 -27.72
C ILE A 316 9.00 -3.84 -27.36
N LYS A 317 10.15 -3.58 -28.02
CA LYS A 317 10.96 -2.38 -27.76
C LYS A 317 10.23 -1.05 -28.03
N SER A 318 9.21 -1.04 -28.89
CA SER A 318 8.47 0.18 -29.27
C SER A 318 7.54 0.73 -28.19
N THR A 319 7.28 -0.01 -27.08
CA THR A 319 6.46 0.50 -25.96
C THR A 319 7.27 1.34 -24.97
N ARG A 320 8.60 1.40 -25.12
CA ARG A 320 9.51 2.15 -24.24
C ARG A 320 9.14 3.64 -24.07
N PRO A 321 8.76 4.40 -25.13
CA PRO A 321 8.37 5.80 -24.97
C PRO A 321 7.10 5.98 -24.13
N GLN A 322 6.14 5.08 -24.24
CA GLN A 322 4.89 5.10 -23.46
C GLN A 322 5.20 4.87 -21.99
N LEU A 323 6.07 3.90 -21.68
CA LEU A 323 6.47 3.59 -20.30
C LEU A 323 7.21 4.77 -19.64
N LEU A 324 8.11 5.44 -20.39
CA LEU A 324 8.78 6.65 -19.92
C LEU A 324 7.80 7.79 -19.67
N TRP A 325 6.79 7.96 -20.54
CA TRP A 325 5.73 8.95 -20.33
C TRP A 325 4.93 8.66 -19.06
N HIS A 326 4.55 7.40 -18.82
CA HIS A 326 3.84 6.99 -17.60
C HIS A 326 4.68 7.26 -16.35
N CYS A 327 5.95 6.85 -16.33
CA CYS A 327 6.84 7.09 -15.20
C CYS A 327 7.00 8.59 -14.90
N ARG A 328 7.21 9.40 -15.95
CA ARG A 328 7.32 10.86 -15.81
C ARG A 328 6.03 11.48 -15.29
N ARG A 329 4.87 11.05 -15.80
CA ARG A 329 3.56 11.57 -15.35
C ARG A 329 3.33 11.23 -13.88
N THR A 330 3.55 9.99 -13.47
CA THR A 330 3.42 9.56 -12.07
C THR A 330 4.36 10.35 -11.16
N LEU A 331 5.63 10.51 -11.55
CA LEU A 331 6.58 11.32 -10.77
C LEU A 331 6.13 12.76 -10.58
N ASN A 332 5.68 13.43 -11.66
CA ASN A 332 5.23 14.82 -11.57
C ASN A 332 4.03 14.97 -10.61
N ILE A 333 3.08 14.04 -10.67
CA ILE A 333 1.92 14.02 -9.77
C ILE A 333 2.38 13.82 -8.33
N VAL A 334 3.25 12.85 -8.08
CA VAL A 334 3.81 12.58 -6.74
C VAL A 334 4.59 13.79 -6.21
N ILE A 335 5.42 14.44 -7.03
CA ILE A 335 6.15 15.67 -6.64
C ILE A 335 5.17 16.81 -6.33
N SER A 336 4.11 16.96 -7.13
CA SER A 336 3.09 18.00 -6.89
C SER A 336 2.36 17.82 -5.55
N LEU A 337 2.20 16.57 -5.08
CA LEU A 337 1.65 16.27 -3.76
C LEU A 337 2.52 16.87 -2.65
N PHE A 338 3.85 16.73 -2.75
CA PHE A 338 4.78 17.29 -1.76
C PHE A 338 4.85 18.81 -1.79
N ALA A 339 4.64 19.42 -2.96
CA ALA A 339 4.68 20.87 -3.16
C ALA A 339 3.35 21.57 -2.81
N SER A 340 2.22 20.88 -2.86
CA SER A 340 0.89 21.46 -2.63
C SER A 340 0.69 21.84 -1.16
N PRO A 341 0.50 23.14 -0.83
CA PRO A 341 0.29 23.58 0.55
C PRO A 341 -0.95 22.93 1.20
N LYS A 342 -2.02 22.80 0.41
CA LYS A 342 -3.25 22.14 0.83
C LYS A 342 -3.01 20.68 1.21
N MET A 343 -2.33 19.93 0.36
CA MET A 343 -2.06 18.52 0.63
C MET A 343 -1.14 18.36 1.84
N ARG A 344 -0.12 19.22 1.98
CA ARG A 344 0.74 19.22 3.17
C ARG A 344 -0.02 19.48 4.46
N ALA A 345 -1.01 20.38 4.45
CA ALA A 345 -1.83 20.69 5.61
C ALA A 345 -2.84 19.59 5.97
N GLN A 346 -3.26 18.78 4.99
CA GLN A 346 -4.35 17.81 5.15
C GLN A 346 -3.89 16.35 5.22
N THR A 347 -2.63 16.06 4.86
CA THR A 347 -2.04 14.72 4.94
C THR A 347 -0.95 14.66 6.00
N SER A 348 -0.71 13.49 6.57
CA SER A 348 0.45 13.26 7.43
C SER A 348 1.74 13.14 6.59
N PRO A 349 2.92 13.44 7.15
CA PRO A 349 4.20 13.12 6.50
C PRO A 349 4.29 11.65 6.08
N LEU A 350 3.78 10.74 6.90
CA LEU A 350 3.74 9.31 6.63
C LEU A 350 2.92 8.98 5.37
N GLU A 351 1.73 9.54 5.21
CA GLU A 351 0.90 9.34 4.01
C GLU A 351 1.63 9.78 2.75
N ARG A 352 2.30 10.93 2.78
CA ARG A 352 3.07 11.44 1.65
C ARG A 352 4.27 10.56 1.33
N ILE A 353 5.02 10.13 2.34
CA ILE A 353 6.14 9.20 2.18
C ILE A 353 5.66 7.91 1.52
N ARG A 354 4.55 7.32 2.00
CA ARG A 354 3.99 6.09 1.43
C ARG A 354 3.59 6.28 -0.04
N VAL A 355 2.96 7.39 -0.40
CA VAL A 355 2.66 7.71 -1.81
C VAL A 355 3.94 7.78 -2.64
N GLY A 356 4.95 8.48 -2.13
CA GLY A 356 6.25 8.62 -2.79
C GLY A 356 6.93 7.28 -3.03
N VAL A 357 6.91 6.40 -2.03
CA VAL A 357 7.52 5.07 -2.12
C VAL A 357 6.71 4.11 -2.99
N LEU A 358 5.38 4.05 -2.84
CA LEU A 358 4.55 3.10 -3.58
C LEU A 358 4.46 3.41 -5.07
N TYR A 359 4.41 4.69 -5.43
CA TYR A 359 4.15 5.11 -6.82
C TYR A 359 5.32 5.85 -7.44
N GLY A 360 6.02 6.69 -6.68
CA GLY A 360 7.13 7.52 -7.18
C GLY A 360 8.41 6.72 -7.38
N VAL A 361 8.85 5.98 -6.37
CA VAL A 361 10.13 5.24 -6.40
C VAL A 361 10.21 4.22 -7.55
N PRO A 362 9.22 3.34 -7.80
CA PRO A 362 9.29 2.40 -8.93
C PRO A 362 9.42 3.10 -10.29
N CYS A 363 8.80 4.28 -10.43
CA CYS A 363 8.93 5.09 -11.63
C CYS A 363 10.32 5.72 -11.75
N ALA A 364 10.88 6.23 -10.64
CA ALA A 364 12.22 6.78 -10.59
C ALA A 364 13.30 5.73 -10.91
N GLU A 365 13.20 4.54 -10.31
CA GLU A 365 14.09 3.41 -10.57
C GLU A 365 14.10 3.02 -12.05
N TYR A 366 12.92 2.93 -12.67
CA TYR A 366 12.81 2.63 -14.09
C TYR A 366 13.49 3.72 -14.95
N LEU A 367 13.33 5.00 -14.59
CA LEU A 367 13.97 6.10 -15.31
C LEU A 367 15.49 6.11 -15.13
N ILE A 368 15.99 5.80 -13.93
CA ILE A 368 17.42 5.60 -13.65
C ILE A 368 18.00 4.50 -14.54
N LEU A 369 17.34 3.34 -14.62
CA LEU A 369 17.76 2.23 -15.48
C LEU A 369 17.86 2.67 -16.95
N ASN A 370 16.84 3.39 -17.42
CA ASN A 370 16.83 3.93 -18.78
C ASN A 370 17.97 4.93 -19.00
N LEU A 371 18.24 5.83 -18.05
CA LEU A 371 19.33 6.81 -18.14
C LEU A 371 20.71 6.16 -18.17
N LYS A 372 20.88 5.00 -17.53
CA LYS A 372 22.11 4.18 -17.60
C LYS A 372 22.25 3.50 -18.96
N GLU A 373 21.18 2.99 -19.56
CA GLU A 373 21.24 2.39 -20.90
C GLU A 373 21.52 3.42 -22.02
N HIS A 374 21.12 4.67 -21.84
CA HIS A 374 21.37 5.77 -22.79
C HIS A 374 22.83 6.25 -22.83
N SER A 375 23.75 5.70 -22.02
CA SER A 375 25.18 6.04 -22.07
C SER A 375 25.95 5.30 -23.17
N GLY A 376 25.33 4.34 -23.87
CA GLY A 376 25.87 3.72 -25.08
C GLY A 376 25.31 4.40 -26.34
N GLU A 377 26.18 4.78 -27.26
CA GLU A 377 25.87 5.40 -28.56
C GLU A 377 24.62 4.79 -29.23
N ASN A 378 23.49 5.51 -29.19
CA ASN A 378 22.41 5.40 -30.16
C ASN A 378 21.41 6.55 -29.96
N GLU A 379 21.51 7.56 -30.82
CA GLU A 379 20.53 8.64 -30.94
C GLU A 379 19.19 8.08 -31.44
N LEU A 380 18.22 7.85 -30.55
CA LEU A 380 16.81 7.81 -30.92
C LEU A 380 16.22 9.21 -30.75
N LYS A 381 16.16 9.94 -31.87
CA LYS A 381 15.58 11.27 -31.99
C LYS A 381 14.05 11.27 -31.80
N ASP A 382 13.61 12.36 -31.17
CA ASP A 382 12.35 13.09 -31.31
C ASP A 382 11.17 12.95 -30.32
N HIS A 383 11.11 11.99 -29.39
CA HIS A 383 9.98 11.94 -28.43
C HIS A 383 10.32 11.59 -26.97
N LEU A 384 11.61 11.56 -26.60
CA LEU A 384 12.02 11.25 -25.23
C LEU A 384 12.18 12.53 -24.38
N PRO A 385 11.73 12.54 -23.11
CA PRO A 385 12.05 13.63 -22.19
C PRO A 385 13.57 13.79 -22.03
N SER A 386 14.03 15.04 -21.92
CA SER A 386 15.44 15.36 -21.78
C SER A 386 16.05 14.62 -20.57
N PRO A 387 17.22 13.97 -20.70
CA PRO A 387 17.89 13.32 -19.59
C PRO A 387 18.09 14.24 -18.37
N LEU A 388 18.29 15.53 -18.60
CA LEU A 388 18.42 16.54 -17.54
C LEU A 388 17.10 16.76 -16.79
N GLU A 389 15.97 16.79 -17.51
CA GLU A 389 14.65 16.92 -16.91
C GLU A 389 14.33 15.70 -16.03
N LEU A 390 14.65 14.49 -16.51
CA LEU A 390 14.47 13.26 -15.74
C LEU A 390 15.30 13.24 -14.46
N ILE A 391 16.59 13.61 -14.56
CA ILE A 391 17.46 13.74 -13.39
C ILE A 391 16.86 14.74 -12.40
N ARG A 392 16.42 15.92 -12.86
CA ARG A 392 15.83 16.94 -12.00
C ARG A 392 14.58 16.46 -11.28
N ASN A 393 13.71 15.71 -11.96
CA ASN A 393 12.51 15.15 -11.34
C ASN A 393 12.84 14.07 -10.29
N ILE A 394 13.82 13.21 -10.56
CA ILE A 394 14.28 12.21 -9.59
C ILE A 394 14.92 12.90 -8.37
N SER A 395 15.78 13.91 -8.59
CA SER A 395 16.35 14.72 -7.51
C SER A 395 15.28 15.42 -6.67
N ALA A 396 14.22 15.93 -7.31
CA ALA A 396 13.10 16.55 -6.62
C ALA A 396 12.36 15.54 -5.73
N LEU A 397 12.07 14.32 -6.23
CA LEU A 397 11.46 13.27 -5.43
C LEU A 397 12.33 12.90 -4.21
N VAL A 398 13.63 12.68 -4.42
CA VAL A 398 14.57 12.34 -3.33
C VAL A 398 14.59 13.46 -2.28
N SER A 399 14.67 14.71 -2.74
CA SER A 399 14.68 15.88 -1.86
C SER A 399 13.36 16.01 -1.06
N SER A 400 12.22 15.80 -1.70
CA SER A 400 10.91 15.82 -1.05
C SER A 400 10.76 14.70 -0.01
N LEU A 401 11.20 13.47 -0.32
CA LEU A 401 11.19 12.36 0.62
C LEU A 401 12.10 12.63 1.83
N ASN A 402 13.29 13.19 1.60
CA ASN A 402 14.22 13.53 2.67
C ASN A 402 13.65 14.63 3.59
N GLN A 403 12.97 15.62 3.02
CA GLN A 403 12.31 16.68 3.80
C GLN A 403 11.19 16.13 4.69
N GLU A 404 10.35 15.24 4.17
CA GLU A 404 9.28 14.63 4.98
C GLU A 404 9.81 13.71 6.08
N TYR A 405 10.89 12.98 5.79
CA TYR A 405 11.54 12.13 6.78
C TYR A 405 11.98 12.93 8.01
N HIS A 406 12.68 14.05 7.80
CA HIS A 406 13.13 14.91 8.90
C HIS A 406 11.97 15.63 9.64
N ALA A 407 10.79 15.72 9.03
CA ALA A 407 9.60 16.27 9.69
C ALA A 407 8.95 15.30 10.69
N ASP A 408 9.21 13.98 10.57
CA ASP A 408 8.64 12.93 11.43
C ASP A 408 9.75 12.00 11.96
N ASP A 409 10.85 12.60 12.47
CA ASP A 409 12.02 11.91 13.08
C ASP A 409 11.65 10.99 14.27
N GLN A 410 10.40 11.00 14.72
CA GLN A 410 9.94 10.18 15.84
C GLN A 410 9.63 8.73 15.44
N LEU A 411 9.56 8.38 14.16
CA LEU A 411 9.34 7.00 13.72
C LEU A 411 10.51 6.53 12.84
N LYS A 412 11.22 5.48 13.26
CA LYS A 412 12.17 4.76 12.40
C LYS A 412 11.39 4.04 11.30
N LEU A 413 11.09 4.77 10.23
CA LEU A 413 10.34 4.25 9.09
C LEU A 413 11.20 3.25 8.31
N SER A 414 10.65 2.08 8.02
CA SER A 414 11.29 1.07 7.17
C SER A 414 11.51 1.52 5.72
N TYR A 415 10.82 2.59 5.31
CA TYR A 415 11.01 3.25 4.01
C TYR A 415 12.36 3.96 3.85
N ILE A 416 13.14 4.09 4.94
CA ILE A 416 14.45 4.76 4.91
C ILE A 416 15.40 4.12 3.89
N ASN A 417 15.48 2.81 3.90
CA ASN A 417 16.40 2.08 3.04
C ASN A 417 16.02 2.28 1.56
N THR A 418 14.72 2.27 1.26
CA THR A 418 14.21 2.44 -0.11
C THR A 418 14.57 3.81 -0.70
N TYR A 419 14.42 4.90 0.05
CA TYR A 419 14.79 6.22 -0.48
C TYR A 419 16.31 6.41 -0.56
N ARG A 420 17.09 5.89 0.40
CA ARG A 420 18.56 5.98 0.37
C ARG A 420 19.15 5.22 -0.81
N SER A 421 18.60 4.05 -1.09
CA SER A 421 18.88 3.26 -2.28
C SER A 421 18.70 4.07 -3.56
N LEU A 422 17.60 4.82 -3.67
CA LEU A 422 17.33 5.70 -4.81
C LEU A 422 18.34 6.85 -4.92
N GLU A 423 18.69 7.47 -3.79
CA GLU A 423 19.69 8.54 -3.71
C GLU A 423 21.08 8.06 -4.16
N CYS A 424 21.53 6.90 -3.68
CA CYS A 424 22.77 6.27 -4.13
C CYS A 424 22.77 6.02 -5.65
N ALA A 425 21.69 5.43 -6.18
CA ALA A 425 21.58 5.13 -7.61
C ALA A 425 21.59 6.39 -8.49
N LEU A 426 21.02 7.50 -8.00
CA LEU A 426 21.08 8.80 -8.67
C LEU A 426 22.51 9.36 -8.66
N ASN A 427 23.19 9.31 -7.51
CA ASN A 427 24.56 9.78 -7.36
C ASN A 427 25.53 9.00 -8.25
N ASP A 428 25.35 7.69 -8.42
CA ASP A 428 26.13 6.88 -9.36
C ASP A 428 26.01 7.36 -10.82
N ILE A 429 24.80 7.75 -11.24
CA ILE A 429 24.59 8.31 -12.59
C ILE A 429 25.29 9.66 -12.73
N LEU A 430 25.17 10.52 -11.71
CA LEU A 430 25.81 11.84 -11.74
C LEU A 430 27.34 11.72 -11.78
N ASN A 431 27.90 10.84 -10.96
CA ASN A 431 29.34 10.58 -10.89
C ASN A 431 29.88 9.94 -12.17
N SER A 432 29.19 8.93 -12.72
CA SER A 432 29.60 8.32 -13.99
C SER A 432 29.61 9.33 -15.14
N ARG A 433 28.60 10.22 -15.23
CA ARG A 433 28.56 11.27 -16.25
C ARG A 433 29.63 12.36 -16.03
N LEU A 434 29.92 12.73 -14.78
CA LEU A 434 31.03 13.62 -14.43
C LEU A 434 32.38 13.05 -14.91
N ILE A 435 32.59 11.75 -14.71
CA ILE A 435 33.79 11.03 -15.17
C ILE A 435 33.91 11.06 -16.70
N TYR A 436 32.80 10.87 -17.44
CA TYR A 436 32.79 11.00 -18.90
C TYR A 436 33.07 12.44 -19.37
N THR A 437 32.55 13.46 -18.68
CA THR A 437 32.81 14.87 -19.03
C THR A 437 34.21 15.37 -18.66
N LEU A 438 34.87 14.75 -17.68
CA LEU A 438 36.23 15.10 -17.23
C LEU A 438 37.35 14.40 -18.02
N GLY A 439 37.02 13.63 -19.07
CA GLY A 439 37.99 13.19 -20.06
C GLY A 439 38.89 12.03 -19.65
N PHE A 440 38.49 11.18 -18.70
CA PHE A 440 39.12 9.85 -18.57
C PHE A 440 38.53 8.90 -19.61
N GLY A 441 38.87 9.15 -20.88
CA GLY A 441 38.68 8.17 -21.93
C GLY A 441 39.45 6.90 -21.58
N SER A 442 38.83 5.75 -21.84
CA SER A 442 39.45 4.42 -21.83
C SER A 442 40.69 4.42 -22.73
N GLY A 443 41.81 4.85 -22.18
CA GLY A 443 43.14 4.70 -22.75
C GLY A 443 43.75 3.43 -22.19
N THR A 444 43.92 2.44 -23.06
CA THR A 444 44.81 1.30 -22.83
C THR A 444 46.18 1.77 -22.34
N SER A 445 46.55 1.44 -21.10
CA SER A 445 47.96 1.44 -20.69
C SER A 445 48.23 0.27 -19.75
N SER A 446 48.82 -0.76 -20.35
CA SER A 446 49.64 -1.76 -19.68
C SER A 446 50.80 -1.09 -18.95
N SER A 447 50.97 -1.35 -17.65
CA SER A 447 52.30 -1.61 -17.06
C SER A 447 52.16 -2.19 -15.65
N THR A 448 52.58 -3.45 -15.53
CA THR A 448 53.20 -4.13 -14.38
C THR A 448 53.85 -3.22 -13.34
N ILE A 449 53.65 -3.52 -12.05
CA ILE A 449 54.67 -3.79 -11.01
C ILE A 449 53.99 -4.36 -9.74
N SER A 450 54.53 -5.48 -9.24
CA SER A 450 54.41 -6.04 -7.88
C SER A 450 55.82 -5.96 -7.22
N PRO A 451 56.07 -6.32 -5.95
CA PRO A 451 55.27 -6.29 -4.70
C PRO A 451 56.04 -5.69 -3.48
N GLY A 452 55.35 -5.41 -2.38
CA GLY A 452 55.89 -5.48 -1.00
C GLY A 452 56.28 -4.18 -0.28
N PHE A 453 55.54 -3.79 0.77
CA PHE A 453 55.93 -4.02 2.18
C PHE A 453 54.81 -3.59 3.14
N GLU A 454 54.55 -4.48 4.11
CA GLU A 454 53.55 -4.45 5.19
C GLU A 454 53.85 -3.37 6.24
N ILE A 455 52.84 -2.83 6.96
CA ILE A 455 52.46 -3.12 8.38
C ILE A 455 51.54 -1.91 8.76
N SER A 456 50.41 -1.93 9.49
CA SER A 456 49.78 -2.82 10.46
C SER A 456 48.26 -2.56 10.49
N GLU A 457 47.54 -3.58 10.92
CA GLU A 457 46.11 -3.84 10.95
C GLU A 457 45.25 -2.88 11.80
N GLY A 458 44.06 -2.58 11.27
CA GLY A 458 42.92 -2.00 11.97
C GLY A 458 41.64 -2.39 11.21
N ASN A 459 41.13 -3.58 11.53
CA ASN A 459 40.01 -4.32 10.95
C ASN A 459 38.85 -3.45 10.37
N ASN A 460 38.76 -3.37 9.04
CA ASN A 460 37.57 -2.90 8.31
C ASN A 460 37.25 -3.91 7.19
N ASN A 461 36.40 -4.89 7.51
CA ASN A 461 35.70 -5.68 6.50
C ASN A 461 34.63 -4.78 5.85
N ILE A 462 35.02 -3.99 4.85
CA ILE A 462 34.11 -3.47 3.83
C ILE A 462 34.52 -4.16 2.54
N GLY A 463 34.21 -5.45 2.48
CA GLY A 463 34.16 -6.18 1.22
C GLY A 463 33.05 -5.58 0.38
N SER A 464 33.40 -5.25 -0.86
CA SER A 464 32.49 -4.87 -1.91
C SER A 464 31.48 -5.99 -2.19
N GLU A 465 30.39 -6.04 -1.42
CA GLU A 465 29.18 -6.72 -1.85
C GLU A 465 28.36 -5.73 -2.66
N LEU A 466 28.66 -5.74 -3.97
CA LEU A 466 27.81 -5.18 -5.01
C LEU A 466 26.49 -5.96 -4.93
N ILE A 467 25.51 -5.43 -4.18
CA ILE A 467 24.17 -6.02 -4.08
C ILE A 467 23.63 -6.10 -5.51
N ASP A 468 23.39 -7.33 -5.97
CA ASP A 468 22.85 -7.63 -7.29
C ASP A 468 21.37 -7.22 -7.31
N TRP A 469 21.10 -5.98 -7.74
CA TRP A 469 19.78 -5.35 -7.82
C TRP A 469 18.77 -6.10 -8.72
N MET A 470 19.19 -7.20 -9.33
CA MET A 470 18.38 -8.03 -10.22
C MET A 470 17.86 -9.32 -9.59
N ASP A 471 18.36 -9.73 -8.42
CA ASP A 471 18.01 -11.05 -7.87
C ASP A 471 16.72 -11.07 -7.04
N ASP A 472 16.31 -9.93 -6.48
CA ASP A 472 15.03 -9.81 -5.76
C ASP A 472 13.82 -9.51 -6.66
N LEU A 473 14.02 -9.40 -7.98
CA LEU A 473 12.95 -9.22 -8.98
C LEU A 473 12.91 -10.35 -10.03
N ARG A 474 13.54 -11.50 -9.76
CA ARG A 474 13.48 -12.69 -10.63
C ARG A 474 12.10 -13.35 -10.64
N TRP A 475 11.16 -12.80 -11.37
CA TRP A 475 10.20 -13.64 -12.09
C TRP A 475 10.93 -14.26 -13.28
N THR A 476 11.32 -15.52 -13.11
CA THR A 476 11.92 -16.43 -14.10
C THR A 476 13.43 -16.28 -14.36
N ARG A 477 14.25 -17.03 -13.59
CA ARG A 477 15.39 -17.76 -14.20
C ARG A 477 15.03 -19.23 -14.26
N ARG A 478 14.93 -19.74 -15.50
CA ARG A 478 14.78 -21.15 -15.85
C ARG A 478 15.95 -21.95 -15.27
N SER A 479 15.66 -23.00 -14.53
CA SER A 479 16.56 -24.12 -14.32
C SER A 479 16.58 -24.97 -15.59
N ASN A 480 17.67 -24.90 -16.35
CA ASN A 480 18.07 -25.98 -17.26
C ASN A 480 19.18 -26.77 -16.54
N VAL A 481 18.81 -27.89 -15.91
CA VAL A 481 19.39 -29.24 -16.06
C VAL A 481 18.33 -30.22 -15.60
#